data_AF-A0A852RDP6-F1
#
_entry.id   AF-A0A852RDP6-F1
#
_cell.length_a   1.000
_cell.length_b   1.000
_cell.length_c   1.000
_cell.angle_alpha   90.00
_cell.angle_beta   90.00
_cell.angle_gamma   90.00
#
_symmetry.space_group_name_H-M   'P 1'
#
loop_
_entity.id
_entity.type
_entity.pdbx_description
1 polymer ?
#
loop_
_entity_poly.entity_id
_entity_poly.type
_entity_poly.pdbx_seq_one_letter_code
_entity_poly.pdbx_strand_id
1 'polypeptide(L)'
;MSPYPDEPDDRDVTDLFDRPPEPINWNALDAKHADIEWHDLDRWVKWLKVTFGLPPNIVPPYWHRHDELVWELSALHCHWLSCYHDSAPPSAPINWMREFAEARHRLRDWVSICGTRLDRDRPTRQTTWPGESPAESGAEIEIRDRDADFEEFVREDLRQRLRIEAIAHRQVIG
;
A
#
# COMPACT_ATOMS: atom_id res chain seq x y z
N MET A 1 47.04 3.37 17.52
CA MET A 1 46.26 2.17 17.16
C MET A 1 45.18 2.04 18.23
N SER A 2 43.96 2.45 17.91
CA SER A 2 42.82 2.46 18.85
C SER A 2 42.21 1.05 18.95
N PRO A 3 41.80 0.56 20.13
CA PRO A 3 41.42 -0.84 20.34
C PRO A 3 39.91 -1.04 20.50
N TYR A 4 39.09 -0.49 19.60
CA TYR A 4 37.66 -0.74 19.59
C TYR A 4 37.26 -1.41 18.26
N PRO A 5 36.57 -2.57 18.30
CA PRO A 5 36.04 -3.20 17.10
C PRO A 5 34.93 -2.32 16.52
N ASP A 6 34.82 -2.27 15.19
CA ASP A 6 33.81 -1.52 14.44
C ASP A 6 32.43 -1.64 15.11
N GLU A 7 31.96 -0.55 15.70
CA GLU A 7 30.58 -0.42 16.17
C GLU A 7 29.67 -0.65 14.95
N PRO A 8 28.56 -1.40 15.11
CA PRO A 8 27.58 -1.53 14.04
C PRO A 8 27.13 -0.14 13.61
N ASP A 9 26.97 0.05 12.30
CA ASP A 9 26.59 1.32 11.68
C ASP A 9 25.23 1.81 12.23
N ASP A 10 25.26 2.58 13.33
CA ASP A 10 24.09 3.23 13.94
C ASP A 10 23.55 4.39 13.06
N ARG A 11 24.01 4.51 11.80
CA ARG A 11 23.52 5.48 10.81
C ARG A 11 22.31 4.94 10.03
N ASP A 12 21.19 4.64 10.69
CA ASP A 12 19.97 4.32 9.92
C ASP A 12 18.65 4.66 10.62
N VAL A 13 18.57 4.65 11.95
CA VAL A 13 17.27 4.88 12.64
C VAL A 13 16.95 6.35 12.91
N THR A 14 17.95 7.21 13.10
CA THR A 14 17.73 8.65 13.33
C THR A 14 17.50 9.45 12.05
N ASP A 15 18.06 9.03 10.92
CA ASP A 15 17.92 9.72 9.62
C ASP A 15 16.50 9.54 9.03
N LEU A 16 15.83 8.43 9.35
CA LEU A 16 14.43 8.16 9.00
C LEU A 16 13.43 9.13 9.64
N PHE A 17 13.79 9.77 10.77
CA PHE A 17 12.97 10.82 11.40
C PHE A 17 13.31 12.23 10.94
N ASP A 18 14.40 12.42 10.19
CA ASP A 18 14.85 13.74 9.71
C ASP A 18 14.35 14.06 8.29
N ARG A 19 14.06 13.02 7.48
CA ARG A 19 13.61 13.20 6.10
C ARG A 19 12.10 12.94 5.95
N PRO A 20 11.37 13.83 5.25
CA PRO A 20 9.98 13.55 4.92
C PRO A 20 9.87 12.24 4.13
N PRO A 21 8.79 11.48 4.36
CA PRO A 21 8.58 10.16 3.75
C PRO A 21 8.63 10.24 2.22
N GLU A 22 9.27 9.26 1.60
CA GLU A 22 9.32 9.19 0.14
C GLU A 22 8.00 8.67 -0.45
N PRO A 23 7.62 9.11 -1.66
CA PRO A 23 6.48 8.53 -2.36
C PRO A 23 6.69 7.05 -2.66
N ILE A 24 5.72 6.21 -2.30
CA ILE A 24 5.77 4.77 -2.58
C ILE A 24 5.42 4.50 -4.04
N ASN A 25 6.32 3.84 -4.77
CA ASN A 25 6.05 3.29 -6.09
C ASN A 25 6.04 1.75 -6.03
N TRP A 26 4.86 1.16 -5.88
CA TRP A 26 4.67 -0.29 -5.75
C TRP A 26 5.28 -1.12 -6.88
N ASN A 27 5.39 -0.56 -8.10
CA ASN A 27 5.97 -1.25 -9.25
C ASN A 27 7.50 -1.33 -9.20
N ALA A 28 8.15 -0.49 -8.39
CA ALA A 28 9.60 -0.38 -8.31
C ALA A 28 10.19 -1.01 -7.04
N LEU A 29 9.36 -1.43 -6.07
CA LEU A 29 9.84 -2.03 -4.83
C LEU A 29 10.42 -3.42 -5.08
N ASP A 30 11.58 -3.69 -4.47
CA ASP A 30 12.07 -5.07 -4.31
C ASP A 30 11.22 -5.83 -3.27
N ALA A 31 11.46 -7.13 -3.13
CA ALA A 31 10.70 -7.95 -2.19
C ALA A 31 10.84 -7.48 -0.72
N LYS A 32 12.01 -7.02 -0.31
CA LYS A 32 12.24 -6.62 1.10
C LYS A 32 11.47 -5.34 1.43
N HIS A 33 11.55 -4.34 0.57
CA HIS A 33 10.84 -3.08 0.78
C HIS A 33 9.33 -3.26 0.63
N ALA A 34 8.88 -4.07 -0.35
CA ALA A 34 7.45 -4.37 -0.50
C ALA A 34 6.85 -5.01 0.75
N ASP A 35 7.57 -5.92 1.43
CA ASP A 35 7.11 -6.54 2.68
C ASP A 35 6.84 -5.50 3.77
N ILE A 36 7.79 -4.58 3.95
CA ILE A 36 7.69 -3.50 4.94
C ILE A 36 6.51 -2.57 4.61
N GLU A 37 6.43 -2.10 3.37
CA GLU A 37 5.41 -1.14 2.95
C GLU A 37 4.00 -1.74 3.01
N TRP A 38 3.83 -3.00 2.63
CA TRP A 38 2.52 -3.67 2.72
C TRP A 38 2.03 -3.72 4.17
N HIS A 39 2.88 -4.19 5.08
CA HIS A 39 2.50 -4.32 6.50
C HIS A 39 2.33 -2.97 7.18
N ASP A 40 3.09 -1.95 6.80
CA ASP A 40 2.94 -0.61 7.35
C ASP A 40 1.64 0.05 6.89
N LEU A 41 1.34 -0.06 5.59
CA LEU A 41 0.07 0.41 5.06
C LEU A 41 -1.11 -0.33 5.70
N ASP A 42 -1.02 -1.65 5.92
CA ASP A 42 -2.08 -2.41 6.59
C ASP A 42 -2.40 -1.91 8.00
N ARG A 43 -1.36 -1.71 8.81
CA ARG A 43 -1.51 -1.17 10.15
C ARG A 43 -2.13 0.22 10.12
N TRP A 44 -1.67 1.07 9.21
CA TRP A 44 -2.18 2.43 9.07
C TRP A 44 -3.64 2.45 8.59
N VAL A 45 -4.02 1.62 7.62
CA VAL A 45 -5.42 1.52 7.13
C VAL A 45 -6.35 1.02 8.23
N LYS A 46 -5.92 0.03 9.04
CA LYS A 46 -6.67 -0.42 10.23
C LYS A 46 -6.86 0.72 11.23
N TRP A 47 -5.80 1.48 11.53
CA TRP A 47 -5.87 2.66 12.38
C TRP A 47 -6.82 3.72 11.82
N LEU A 48 -6.72 4.04 10.52
CA LEU A 48 -7.52 5.06 9.84
C LEU A 48 -9.01 4.69 9.91
N LYS A 49 -9.35 3.44 9.61
CA LYS A 49 -10.71 2.90 9.68
C LYS A 49 -11.30 3.02 11.07
N VAL A 50 -10.55 2.64 12.11
CA VAL A 50 -11.03 2.71 13.50
C VAL A 50 -11.15 4.16 13.98
N THR A 51 -10.14 5.00 13.71
CA THR A 51 -10.06 6.38 14.19
C THR A 51 -11.16 7.26 13.62
N PHE A 52 -11.48 7.11 12.33
CA PHE A 52 -12.48 7.92 11.64
C PHE A 52 -13.82 7.21 11.42
N GLY A 53 -13.99 6.00 11.95
CA GLY A 53 -15.24 5.22 11.84
C GLY A 53 -15.61 4.93 10.38
N LEU A 54 -14.63 4.57 9.54
CA LEU A 54 -14.85 4.45 8.11
C LEU A 54 -15.70 3.21 7.78
N PRO A 55 -16.83 3.38 7.06
CA PRO A 55 -17.64 2.27 6.58
C PRO A 55 -16.98 1.52 5.40
N PRO A 56 -17.42 0.27 5.12
CA PRO A 56 -16.88 -0.56 4.04
C PRO A 56 -17.00 0.05 2.64
N ASN A 57 -17.93 0.98 2.42
CA ASN A 57 -18.06 1.69 1.14
C ASN A 57 -17.03 2.83 0.95
N ILE A 58 -16.13 3.04 1.92
CA ILE A 58 -14.97 3.94 1.80
C ILE A 58 -13.68 3.11 1.89
N VAL A 59 -13.56 2.26 2.90
CA VAL A 59 -12.44 1.33 3.05
C VAL A 59 -12.98 -0.09 3.25
N PRO A 60 -13.00 -0.92 2.20
CA PRO A 60 -13.49 -2.28 2.26
C PRO A 60 -12.45 -3.23 2.86
N PRO A 61 -12.83 -4.41 3.36
CA PRO A 61 -11.88 -5.36 3.94
C PRO A 61 -10.77 -5.79 2.97
N TYR A 62 -11.10 -6.04 1.70
CA TYR A 62 -10.17 -6.50 0.66
C TYR A 62 -9.56 -5.35 -0.16
N TRP A 63 -9.36 -4.18 0.46
CA TRP A 63 -8.74 -3.02 -0.23
C TRP A 63 -7.39 -3.35 -0.88
N HIS A 64 -6.61 -4.27 -0.30
CA HIS A 64 -5.30 -4.70 -0.78
C HIS A 64 -5.34 -5.46 -2.10
N ARG A 65 -6.52 -5.91 -2.54
CA ARG A 65 -6.72 -6.60 -3.83
C ARG A 65 -7.05 -5.65 -4.98
N HIS A 66 -7.15 -4.35 -4.71
CA HIS A 66 -7.51 -3.34 -5.69
C HIS A 66 -6.45 -2.26 -5.79
N ASP A 67 -5.72 -2.24 -6.91
CA ASP A 67 -4.63 -1.30 -7.13
C ASP A 67 -5.05 0.15 -6.93
N GLU A 68 -6.23 0.54 -7.42
CA GLU A 68 -6.77 1.89 -7.26
C GLU A 68 -6.93 2.30 -5.79
N LEU A 69 -7.27 1.37 -4.89
CA LEU A 69 -7.35 1.61 -3.46
C LEU A 69 -5.95 1.63 -2.84
N VAL A 70 -5.07 0.71 -3.24
CA VAL A 70 -3.69 0.65 -2.78
C VAL A 70 -2.97 1.97 -3.07
N TRP A 71 -3.07 2.48 -4.30
CA TRP A 71 -2.44 3.75 -4.69
C TRP A 71 -2.98 4.95 -3.92
N GLU A 72 -4.31 5.09 -3.82
CA GLU A 72 -4.93 6.21 -3.11
C GLU A 72 -4.60 6.17 -1.60
N LEU A 73 -4.67 4.99 -0.97
CA LEU A 73 -4.36 4.82 0.45
C LEU A 73 -2.88 5.04 0.74
N SER A 74 -1.98 4.58 -0.14
CA SER A 74 -0.54 4.84 -0.01
C SER A 74 -0.22 6.33 -0.08
N ALA A 75 -0.80 7.04 -1.05
CA ALA A 75 -0.60 8.48 -1.18
C ALA A 75 -1.13 9.24 0.04
N LEU A 76 -2.30 8.86 0.55
CA LEU A 76 -2.87 9.46 1.76
C LEU A 76 -2.03 9.17 3.00
N HIS A 77 -1.42 7.98 3.09
CA HIS A 77 -0.50 7.61 4.16
C HIS A 77 0.79 8.44 4.12
N CYS A 78 1.45 8.54 2.96
CA CYS A 78 2.62 9.40 2.77
C CYS A 78 2.32 10.86 3.13
N HIS A 79 1.13 11.37 2.76
CA HIS A 79 0.71 12.71 3.14
C HIS A 79 0.50 12.85 4.65
N TRP A 80 -0.09 11.84 5.31
CA TRP A 80 -0.23 11.82 6.76
C TRP A 80 1.13 11.89 7.44
N LEU A 81 2.07 11.00 7.09
CA LEU A 81 3.42 10.99 7.62
C LEU A 81 4.13 12.35 7.42
N SER A 82 3.99 12.95 6.24
CA SER A 82 4.56 14.27 5.94
C SER A 82 3.96 15.39 6.79
N CYS A 83 2.66 15.34 7.08
CA CYS A 83 1.96 16.38 7.85
C CYS A 83 2.18 16.29 9.36
N TYR A 84 2.63 15.15 9.87
CA TYR A 84 2.93 14.92 11.28
C TYR A 84 4.43 14.76 11.55
N HIS A 85 5.28 15.02 10.54
CA HIS A 85 6.74 15.08 10.67
C HIS A 85 7.17 16.30 11.51
N ASP A 86 8.29 16.20 12.24
CA ASP A 86 8.77 17.26 13.15
C ASP A 86 9.08 18.59 12.46
N SER A 87 9.45 18.54 11.18
CA SER A 87 9.70 19.72 10.35
C SER A 87 8.43 20.35 9.75
N ALA A 88 7.26 19.74 9.94
CA ALA A 88 6.02 20.22 9.35
C ALA A 88 5.49 21.48 10.07
N PRO A 89 4.88 22.43 9.34
CA PRO A 89 4.27 23.59 9.98
C PRO A 89 3.07 23.17 10.84
N PRO A 90 2.71 23.93 11.90
CA PRO A 90 1.54 23.62 12.75
C PRO A 90 0.19 23.55 12.01
N SER A 91 0.11 24.10 10.79
CA SER A 91 -1.07 24.02 9.92
C SER A 91 -1.14 22.73 9.09
N ALA A 92 -0.10 21.89 9.08
CA ALA A 92 -0.07 20.69 8.27
C ALA A 92 -1.17 19.67 8.65
N PRO A 93 -1.49 19.41 9.94
CA PRO A 93 -2.59 18.53 10.30
C PRO A 93 -3.95 18.96 9.72
N ILE A 94 -4.28 20.26 9.74
CA ILE A 94 -5.56 20.73 9.17
C ILE A 94 -5.55 20.66 7.63
N ASN A 95 -4.39 20.81 7.00
CA ASN A 95 -4.26 20.59 5.56
C ASN A 95 -4.50 19.12 5.20
N TRP A 96 -3.94 18.18 5.98
CA TRP A 96 -4.21 16.75 5.79
C TRP A 96 -5.70 16.43 5.94
N MET A 97 -6.39 17.03 6.91
CA MET A 97 -7.85 16.84 7.09
C MET A 97 -8.66 17.29 5.87
N ARG A 98 -8.23 18.35 5.17
CA ARG A 98 -8.85 18.79 3.92
C ARG A 98 -8.64 17.77 2.81
N GLU A 99 -7.40 17.31 2.61
CA GLU A 99 -7.11 16.31 1.56
C GLU A 99 -7.77 14.96 1.87
N PHE A 100 -7.87 14.58 3.15
CA PHE A 100 -8.60 13.39 3.56
C PHE A 100 -10.09 13.47 3.23
N ALA A 101 -10.70 14.67 3.30
CA ALA A 101 -12.08 14.85 2.89
C ALA A 101 -12.28 14.54 1.40
N GLU A 102 -11.37 15.01 0.54
CA GLU A 102 -11.38 14.72 -0.90
C GLU A 102 -11.06 13.25 -1.20
N ALA A 103 -10.07 12.67 -0.53
CA ALA A 103 -9.70 11.27 -0.67
C ALA A 103 -10.87 10.32 -0.36
N ARG A 104 -11.69 10.62 0.66
CA ARG A 104 -12.89 9.82 0.97
C ARG A 104 -13.93 9.83 -0.16
N HIS A 105 -14.02 10.89 -0.97
CA HIS A 105 -14.89 10.91 -2.14
C HIS A 105 -14.33 9.97 -3.22
N ARG A 106 -13.04 10.09 -3.55
CA ARG A 106 -12.37 9.20 -4.53
C ARG A 106 -12.41 7.73 -4.11
N LEU A 107 -12.12 7.43 -2.85
CA LEU A 107 -12.20 6.07 -2.31
C LEU A 107 -13.60 5.48 -2.48
N ARG A 108 -14.66 6.26 -2.23
CA ARG A 108 -16.04 5.80 -2.45
C ARG A 108 -16.31 5.47 -3.92
N ASP A 109 -15.79 6.28 -4.82
CA ASP A 109 -15.92 6.04 -6.26
C ASP A 109 -15.15 4.78 -6.69
N TRP A 110 -13.93 4.59 -6.17
CA TRP A 110 -13.14 3.38 -6.40
C TRP A 110 -13.83 2.12 -5.90
N VAL A 111 -14.34 2.13 -4.67
CA VAL A 111 -15.09 0.99 -4.09
C VAL A 111 -16.33 0.67 -4.93
N SER A 112 -17.03 1.69 -5.45
CA SER A 112 -18.17 1.51 -6.34
C SER A 112 -17.77 0.84 -7.67
N ILE A 113 -16.61 1.21 -8.22
CA ILE A 113 -16.09 0.69 -9.50
C ILE A 113 -15.61 -0.76 -9.35
N CYS A 114 -14.79 -1.06 -8.36
CA CYS A 114 -14.29 -2.42 -8.15
C CYS A 114 -15.40 -3.36 -7.66
N GLY A 115 -16.35 -2.83 -6.88
CA GLY A 115 -17.56 -3.53 -6.45
C GLY A 115 -17.31 -4.49 -5.28
N THR A 116 -16.23 -4.31 -4.55
CA THR A 116 -15.93 -5.00 -3.30
C THR A 116 -16.91 -4.59 -2.20
N ARG A 117 -17.19 -5.50 -1.27
CA ARG A 117 -18.21 -5.36 -0.22
C ARG A 117 -17.67 -5.82 1.12
N LEU A 118 -18.52 -5.82 2.15
CA LEU A 118 -18.13 -6.27 3.49
C LEU A 118 -17.85 -7.78 3.54
N ASP A 119 -18.65 -8.59 2.86
CA ASP A 119 -18.63 -10.06 2.93
C ASP A 119 -18.13 -10.72 1.65
N ARG A 120 -17.96 -9.94 0.56
CA ARG A 120 -17.65 -10.45 -0.77
C ARG A 120 -16.75 -9.51 -1.53
N ASP A 121 -15.96 -10.09 -2.43
CA ASP A 121 -15.07 -9.35 -3.29
C ASP A 121 -15.05 -9.92 -4.71
N ARG A 122 -14.62 -9.10 -5.67
CA ARG A 122 -14.34 -9.53 -7.05
C ARG A 122 -13.25 -8.63 -7.64
N PRO A 123 -12.39 -9.15 -8.54
CA PRO A 123 -11.38 -8.31 -9.19
C PRO A 123 -11.99 -7.12 -9.93
N THR A 124 -11.27 -5.99 -9.93
CA THR A 124 -11.67 -4.77 -10.63
C THR A 124 -11.87 -5.06 -12.13
N ARG A 125 -13.02 -4.64 -12.67
CA ARG A 125 -13.31 -4.86 -14.09
C ARG A 125 -12.45 -3.96 -14.95
N GLN A 126 -11.70 -4.56 -15.86
CA GLN A 126 -10.97 -3.84 -16.89
C GLN A 126 -11.84 -3.71 -18.15
N THR A 127 -11.95 -2.48 -18.67
CA THR A 127 -12.63 -2.23 -19.94
C THR A 127 -11.75 -2.71 -21.07
N THR A 128 -12.24 -3.65 -21.88
CA THR A 128 -11.55 -4.11 -23.09
C THR A 128 -11.65 -3.05 -24.18
N TRP A 129 -10.51 -2.57 -24.67
CA TRP A 129 -10.47 -1.63 -25.79
C TRP A 129 -10.63 -2.34 -27.15
N PRO A 130 -11.02 -1.62 -28.21
CA PRO A 130 -11.11 -2.22 -29.55
C PRO A 130 -9.78 -2.85 -29.99
N GLY A 131 -9.80 -4.14 -30.29
CA GLY A 131 -8.63 -4.93 -30.69
C GLY A 131 -7.97 -5.72 -29.56
N GLU A 132 -8.38 -5.52 -28.31
CA GLU A 132 -7.91 -6.32 -27.18
C GLU A 132 -8.74 -7.60 -27.02
N SER A 133 -8.09 -8.64 -26.50
CA SER A 133 -8.81 -9.82 -26.03
C SER A 133 -9.49 -9.48 -24.69
N PRO A 134 -10.78 -9.82 -24.50
CA PRO A 134 -11.44 -9.58 -23.23
C PRO A 134 -10.69 -10.25 -22.09
N ALA A 135 -10.44 -9.51 -21.01
CA ALA A 135 -9.88 -10.06 -19.79
C ALA A 135 -10.86 -11.05 -19.16
N GLU A 136 -10.34 -12.13 -18.56
CA GLU A 136 -11.17 -13.05 -17.78
C GLU A 136 -11.77 -12.29 -16.59
N SER A 137 -13.10 -12.30 -16.50
CA SER A 137 -13.79 -11.74 -15.35
C SER A 137 -13.67 -12.71 -14.18
N GLY A 138 -12.99 -12.30 -13.11
CA GLY A 138 -12.91 -13.08 -11.88
C GLY A 138 -14.30 -13.27 -11.24
N ALA A 139 -14.53 -14.46 -10.68
CA ALA A 139 -15.73 -14.76 -9.93
C ALA A 139 -15.76 -13.98 -8.60
N GLU A 140 -16.97 -13.76 -8.07
CA GLU A 140 -17.15 -13.22 -6.72
C GLU A 140 -16.69 -14.26 -5.69
N ILE A 141 -15.87 -13.82 -4.73
CA ILE A 141 -15.33 -14.62 -3.64
C ILE A 141 -15.89 -14.14 -2.29
N GLU A 142 -16.03 -15.05 -1.34
CA GLU A 142 -16.45 -14.75 0.03
C GLU A 142 -15.25 -14.29 0.87
N ILE A 143 -15.44 -13.22 1.64
CA ILE A 143 -14.48 -12.71 2.61
C ILE A 143 -14.71 -13.43 3.94
N ARG A 144 -13.86 -14.41 4.26
CA ARG A 144 -13.96 -15.19 5.51
C ARG A 144 -13.05 -14.67 6.61
N ASP A 145 -11.79 -14.47 6.26
CA ASP A 145 -10.76 -13.98 7.16
C ASP A 145 -9.87 -13.05 6.37
N ARG A 146 -10.02 -11.76 6.65
CA ARG A 146 -9.33 -10.70 5.93
C ARG A 146 -7.84 -10.65 6.24
N ASP A 147 -7.45 -10.97 7.47
CA ASP A 147 -6.06 -10.91 7.85
C ASP A 147 -5.30 -12.11 7.27
N ALA A 148 -5.89 -13.31 7.30
CA ALA A 148 -5.31 -14.47 6.62
C ALA A 148 -5.17 -14.26 5.10
N ASP A 149 -6.18 -13.62 4.47
CA ASP A 149 -6.16 -13.29 3.05
C ASP A 149 -5.05 -12.27 2.71
N PHE A 150 -4.91 -11.22 3.52
CA PHE A 150 -3.86 -10.22 3.38
C PHE A 150 -2.47 -10.86 3.44
N GLU A 151 -2.22 -11.72 4.43
CA GLU A 151 -0.95 -12.41 4.58
C GLU A 151 -0.60 -13.34 3.41
N GLU A 152 -1.58 -14.04 2.84
CA GLU A 152 -1.35 -14.84 1.62
C GLU A 152 -1.10 -13.94 0.40
N PHE A 153 -1.84 -12.84 0.28
CA PHE A 153 -1.64 -11.88 -0.80
C PHE A 153 -0.21 -11.31 -0.80
N VAL A 154 0.25 -10.81 0.36
CA VAL A 154 1.63 -10.29 0.50
C VAL A 154 2.64 -11.39 0.17
N ARG A 155 2.46 -12.60 0.72
CA ARG A 155 3.36 -13.73 0.46
C ARG A 155 3.49 -14.05 -1.03
N GLU A 156 2.40 -13.99 -1.81
CA GLU A 156 2.48 -14.24 -3.26
C GLU A 156 3.12 -13.08 -4.01
N ASP A 157 2.83 -11.82 -3.64
CA ASP A 157 3.52 -10.64 -4.20
C ASP A 157 5.04 -10.74 -3.99
N LEU A 158 5.48 -11.08 -2.78
CA LEU A 158 6.90 -11.26 -2.47
C LEU A 158 7.55 -12.39 -3.27
N ARG A 159 6.88 -13.54 -3.40
CA ARG A 159 7.36 -14.63 -4.26
C ARG A 159 7.51 -14.19 -5.70
N GLN A 160 6.56 -13.39 -6.20
CA GLN A 160 6.61 -12.89 -7.57
C GLN A 160 7.78 -11.94 -7.79
N ARG A 161 8.02 -11.01 -6.86
CA ARG A 161 9.18 -10.09 -6.90
C ARG A 161 10.51 -10.85 -6.87
N LEU A 162 10.66 -11.80 -5.96
CA LEU A 162 11.85 -12.66 -5.88
C LEU A 162 12.09 -13.46 -7.16
N ARG A 163 11.03 -13.97 -7.81
CA ARG A 163 11.15 -14.65 -9.11
C ARG A 163 11.67 -13.71 -10.19
N ILE A 164 11.15 -12.48 -10.25
CA ILE A 164 11.59 -11.46 -11.22
C ILE A 164 13.06 -11.09 -10.99
N GLU A 165 13.46 -10.82 -9.74
CA GLU A 165 14.84 -10.54 -9.36
C GLU A 165 15.79 -11.69 -9.75
N ALA A 166 15.40 -12.94 -9.47
CA ALA A 166 16.20 -14.12 -9.83
C ALA A 166 16.32 -14.31 -11.36
N ILE A 167 15.33 -13.90 -12.15
CA ILE A 167 15.41 -13.91 -13.62
C ILE A 167 16.36 -12.81 -14.10
N ALA A 168 16.20 -11.59 -13.60
CA ALA A 168 17.05 -10.45 -13.96
C ALA A 168 18.53 -10.72 -13.63
N HIS A 169 18.82 -11.24 -12.44
CA HIS A 169 20.19 -11.58 -12.03
C HIS A 169 20.82 -12.67 -12.92
N ARG A 170 20.04 -13.65 -13.39
CA ARG A 170 20.52 -14.69 -14.32
C ARG A 170 20.84 -14.15 -15.71
N GLN A 171 20.12 -13.12 -16.17
CA GLN A 171 20.37 -12.49 -17.48
C GLN A 171 21.59 -11.56 -17.48
N VAL A 172 22.01 -11.07 -16.32
CA VAL A 172 23.19 -10.17 -16.19
C VAL A 172 24.51 -10.95 -16.11
N ILE A 173 24.48 -12.20 -15.65
CA ILE A 173 25.67 -13.04 -15.45
C ILE A 173 25.95 -13.99 -16.64
N GLY A 174 24.99 -14.16 -17.55
CA GLY A 174 25.13 -14.95 -18.79
C GLY A 174 25.49 -14.08 -19.99
#